data_AF-A0A0F9QEZ1-F1
#
_entry.id   AF-A0A0F9QEZ1-F1
#
_cell.length_a   1.000
_cell.length_b   1.000
_cell.length_c   1.000
_cell.angle_alpha   90.00
_cell.angle_beta   90.00
_cell.angle_gamma   90.00
#
_symmetry.space_group_name_H-M   'P 1'
#
loop_
_entity.id
_entity.type
_entity.pdbx_description
1 polymer ?
#
loop_
_entity_poly.entity_id
_entity_poly.type
_entity_poly.pdbx_seq_one_letter_code
_entity_poly.pdbx_strand_id
1 'polypeptide(L)'
;MSYFRKLNNAALWDNIHKLRKSIKLEPNFKERVCWNCKKELNIYDFLSDNIELSHVFILSLWQNRILEFHCCECFKNLKSHELKSIERDLKIRHCTYCKSPIDLYKFTKYNNYLKIYELKEVWLNIESPIYCDNFCQKKHYSSLRADIKKYKKSKKN
;
A
#
# COMPACT_ATOMS: atom_id res chain seq x y z
N MET A 1 -8.63 -10.65 7.08
CA MET A 1 -8.99 -9.61 8.05
C MET A 1 -9.09 -8.29 7.32
N SER A 2 -10.31 -7.74 7.23
CA SER A 2 -10.58 -6.44 6.60
C SER A 2 -9.98 -5.32 7.45
N TYR A 3 -9.23 -4.44 6.79
CA TYR A 3 -8.68 -3.23 7.41
C TYR A 3 -9.74 -2.13 7.34
N PHE A 4 -10.57 -2.01 8.37
CA PHE A 4 -11.24 -0.74 8.62
C PHE A 4 -10.21 0.18 9.30
N ARG A 5 -9.56 1.05 8.53
CA ARG A 5 -8.95 2.27 9.12
C ARG A 5 -10.06 2.92 9.96
N LYS A 6 -9.75 3.36 11.18
CA LYS A 6 -10.67 4.22 11.96
C LYS A 6 -10.89 5.48 11.13
N LEU A 7 -11.91 5.47 10.28
CA LEU A 7 -12.32 6.60 9.48
C LEU A 7 -12.80 7.66 10.46
N ASN A 8 -12.26 8.88 10.35
CA ASN A 8 -12.93 10.01 10.94
C ASN A 8 -14.21 10.23 10.12
N ASN A 9 -15.31 9.60 10.58
CA ASN A 9 -16.57 9.56 9.84
C ASN A 9 -17.05 10.97 9.49
N ALA A 10 -16.83 11.97 10.35
CA ALA A 10 -17.24 13.36 10.07
C ALA A 10 -16.52 13.94 8.83
N ALA A 11 -15.20 13.78 8.74
CA ALA A 11 -14.43 14.30 7.60
C ALA A 11 -14.80 13.59 6.28
N LEU A 12 -15.09 12.28 6.35
CA LEU A 12 -15.56 11.53 5.18
C LEU A 12 -16.93 12.04 4.71
N TRP A 13 -17.88 12.21 5.64
CA TRP A 13 -19.22 12.72 5.32
C TRP A 13 -19.16 14.12 4.69
N ASP A 14 -18.33 15.02 5.22
CA ASP A 14 -18.13 16.34 4.64
C ASP A 14 -17.61 16.28 3.20
N ASN A 15 -16.63 15.41 2.93
CA ASN A 15 -16.12 15.20 1.57
C ASN A 15 -17.18 14.59 0.64
N ILE A 16 -18.00 13.65 1.12
CA ILE A 16 -19.13 13.10 0.36
C ILE A 16 -20.14 14.20 0.00
N HIS A 17 -20.48 15.09 0.94
CA HIS A 17 -21.40 16.20 0.69
C HIS A 17 -20.84 17.19 -0.33
N LYS A 18 -19.56 17.53 -0.24
CA LYS A 18 -18.88 18.39 -1.23
C LYS A 18 -18.85 17.74 -2.61
N LEU A 19 -18.48 16.46 -2.67
CA LEU A 19 -18.46 15.70 -3.92
C LEU A 19 -19.84 15.63 -4.57
N ARG A 20 -20.91 15.37 -3.81
CA ARG A 20 -22.29 15.39 -4.31
C ARG A 20 -22.66 16.74 -4.96
N LYS A 21 -22.24 17.85 -4.35
CA LYS A 21 -22.46 19.19 -4.93
C LYS A 21 -21.68 19.34 -6.24
N SER A 22 -20.41 18.93 -6.28
CA SER A 22 -19.60 19.00 -7.50
C SER A 22 -20.16 18.14 -8.63
N ILE A 23 -20.63 16.92 -8.34
CA ILE A 23 -21.23 16.02 -9.34
C ILE A 23 -22.49 16.65 -9.96
N LYS A 24 -23.34 17.30 -9.16
CA LYS A 24 -24.55 17.98 -9.67
C LYS A 24 -24.24 19.13 -10.62
N LEU A 25 -23.07 19.73 -10.50
CA LEU A 25 -22.61 20.81 -11.38
C LEU A 25 -21.90 20.28 -12.63
N GLU A 26 -21.62 18.97 -12.70
CA GLU A 26 -20.92 18.35 -13.83
C GLU A 26 -21.96 17.78 -14.82
N PRO A 27 -22.23 18.46 -15.95
CA PRO A 27 -23.29 18.08 -16.88
C PRO A 27 -23.04 16.72 -17.55
N ASN A 28 -21.77 16.31 -17.67
CA ASN A 28 -21.37 15.05 -18.29
C ASN A 28 -20.75 14.11 -17.25
N PHE A 29 -21.45 13.91 -16.13
CA PHE A 29 -20.99 12.97 -15.12
C PHE A 29 -20.87 11.55 -15.68
N LYS A 30 -19.66 10.98 -15.67
CA LYS A 30 -19.41 9.66 -16.25
C LYS A 30 -19.78 8.58 -15.26
N GLU A 31 -20.64 7.67 -15.70
CA GLU A 31 -20.74 6.36 -15.07
C GLU A 31 -19.50 5.54 -15.43
N ARG A 32 -18.96 4.83 -14.43
CA ARG A 32 -17.79 3.99 -14.60
C ARG A 32 -18.15 2.56 -14.28
N VAL A 33 -17.57 1.65 -15.04
CA VAL A 33 -17.60 0.23 -14.78
C VAL A 33 -16.19 -0.27 -14.51
N CYS A 34 -16.08 -1.38 -13.80
CA CYS A 34 -14.83 -2.08 -13.64
C CYS A 34 -14.30 -2.47 -15.02
N TRP A 35 -13.05 -2.11 -15.29
CA TRP A 35 -12.40 -2.43 -16.55
C TRP A 35 -12.42 -3.93 -16.85
N ASN A 36 -12.17 -4.76 -15.83
CA ASN A 36 -12.11 -6.22 -15.95
C ASN A 36 -13.50 -6.89 -15.97
N CYS A 37 -14.33 -6.73 -14.94
CA CYS A 37 -15.59 -7.49 -14.81
C CYS A 37 -16.85 -6.72 -15.22
N LYS A 38 -16.72 -5.48 -15.70
CA LYS A 38 -17.82 -4.60 -16.13
C LYS A 38 -18.88 -4.27 -15.06
N LYS A 39 -18.65 -4.65 -13.81
CA LYS A 39 -19.48 -4.23 -12.67
C LYS A 39 -19.49 -2.72 -12.53
N GLU A 40 -20.66 -2.11 -12.34
CA GLU A 40 -20.80 -0.70 -12.03
C GLU A 40 -19.98 -0.29 -10.81
N LEU A 41 -19.33 0.87 -10.90
CA LEU A 41 -18.51 1.42 -9.84
C LEU A 41 -19.16 2.67 -9.27
N ASN A 42 -19.00 2.82 -7.96
CA ASN A 42 -19.49 3.98 -7.23
C ASN A 42 -18.32 4.90 -6.87
N ILE A 43 -18.40 6.16 -7.28
CA ILE A 43 -17.39 7.18 -6.96
C ILE A 43 -17.24 7.40 -5.45
N TYR A 44 -18.29 7.16 -4.66
CA TYR A 44 -18.19 7.29 -3.20
C TYR A 44 -17.30 6.20 -2.59
N ASP A 45 -17.32 4.98 -3.14
CA ASP A 45 -16.41 3.91 -2.71
C ASP A 45 -14.96 4.29 -3.04
N PHE A 46 -14.74 4.87 -4.22
CA PHE A 46 -13.43 5.37 -4.63
C PHE A 46 -12.94 6.52 -3.73
N LEU A 47 -13.82 7.44 -3.32
CA LEU A 47 -13.50 8.48 -2.33
C LEU A 47 -13.14 7.86 -0.98
N SER A 48 -13.90 6.87 -0.51
CA SER A 48 -13.65 6.21 0.78
C SER A 48 -12.30 5.51 0.82
N ASP A 49 -11.87 4.91 -0.28
CA ASP A 49 -10.55 4.28 -0.40
C ASP A 49 -9.40 5.29 -0.49
N ASN A 50 -9.68 6.56 -0.86
CA ASN A 50 -8.69 7.62 -1.10
C ASN A 50 -9.02 8.89 -0.30
N ILE A 51 -9.32 8.74 1.00
CA ILE A 51 -9.83 9.83 1.86
C ILE A 51 -8.89 11.03 1.98
N GLU A 52 -7.59 10.84 1.75
CA GLU A 52 -6.58 11.89 1.73
C GLU A 52 -6.70 12.84 0.54
N LEU A 53 -7.41 12.44 -0.51
CA LEU A 53 -7.61 13.25 -1.71
C LEU A 53 -8.80 14.20 -1.56
N SER A 54 -8.69 15.38 -2.15
CA SER A 54 -9.80 16.33 -2.17
C SER A 54 -10.92 15.86 -3.10
N HIS A 55 -12.17 16.23 -2.79
CA HIS A 55 -13.34 15.91 -3.63
C HIS A 55 -13.18 16.38 -5.09
N VAL A 56 -12.56 17.55 -5.32
CA VAL A 56 -12.30 18.08 -6.67
C VAL A 56 -11.33 17.17 -7.42
N PHE A 57 -10.27 16.70 -6.75
CA PHE A 57 -9.29 15.81 -7.35
C PHE A 57 -9.87 14.42 -7.62
N ILE A 58 -10.69 13.89 -6.71
CA ILE A 58 -11.43 12.64 -6.94
C ILE A 58 -12.32 12.75 -8.18
N LEU A 59 -13.07 13.85 -8.32
CA LEU A 59 -13.91 14.07 -9.51
C LEU A 59 -13.07 14.17 -10.79
N SER A 60 -11.93 14.86 -10.76
CA SER A 60 -11.06 14.99 -11.95
C SER A 60 -10.46 13.64 -12.38
N LEU A 61 -10.05 12.81 -11.41
CA LEU A 61 -9.61 11.44 -11.68
C LEU A 61 -10.75 10.60 -12.25
N TRP A 62 -11.94 10.67 -11.64
CA TRP A 62 -13.12 9.93 -12.10
C TRP A 62 -13.54 10.31 -13.53
N GLN A 63 -13.32 11.57 -13.93
CA GLN A 63 -13.62 12.06 -15.27
C GLN A 63 -12.51 11.80 -16.29
N ASN A 64 -11.30 11.43 -15.85
CA ASN A 64 -10.14 11.24 -16.71
C ASN A 64 -10.33 10.08 -17.72
N ARG A 65 -10.17 10.35 -19.02
CA ARG A 65 -10.43 9.36 -20.09
C ARG A 65 -9.46 8.18 -20.13
N ILE A 66 -8.26 8.34 -19.57
CA ILE A 66 -7.17 7.37 -19.65
C ILE A 66 -7.21 6.39 -18.47
N LEU A 67 -7.75 6.81 -17.33
CA LEU A 67 -7.74 6.00 -16.12
C LEU A 67 -8.72 4.82 -16.20
N GLU A 68 -8.19 3.63 -15.94
CA GLU A 68 -8.93 2.39 -15.76
C GLU A 68 -9.25 2.17 -14.29
N PHE A 69 -10.52 1.91 -14.00
CA PHE A 69 -10.98 1.65 -12.63
C PHE A 69 -11.29 0.17 -12.45
N HIS A 70 -10.89 -0.37 -11.31
CA HIS A 70 -11.12 -1.76 -10.95
C HIS A 70 -12.00 -1.85 -9.69
N CYS A 71 -12.97 -2.76 -9.68
CA CYS A 71 -13.69 -3.05 -8.45
C CYS A 71 -12.74 -3.70 -7.42
N CYS A 72 -13.09 -3.65 -6.13
CA CYS A 72 -12.22 -4.14 -5.05
C CYS A 72 -11.74 -5.58 -5.26
N GLU A 73 -12.57 -6.46 -5.85
CA GLU A 73 -12.22 -7.85 -6.11
C GLU A 73 -11.22 -7.99 -7.26
N CYS A 74 -11.46 -7.32 -8.40
CA CYS A 74 -10.53 -7.32 -9.51
C CYS A 74 -9.19 -6.68 -9.12
N PHE A 75 -9.21 -5.63 -8.29
CA PHE A 75 -8.00 -5.01 -7.75
C PHE A 75 -7.22 -5.98 -6.84
N LYS A 76 -7.90 -6.73 -5.96
CA LYS A 76 -7.25 -7.77 -5.14
C LYS A 76 -6.63 -8.87 -6.00
N ASN A 77 -7.30 -9.26 -7.07
CA ASN A 77 -6.78 -10.28 -7.99
C ASN A 77 -5.54 -9.77 -8.73
N LEU A 78 -5.55 -8.55 -9.26
CA LEU A 78 -4.37 -7.91 -9.86
C LEU A 78 -3.19 -7.92 -8.88
N LYS A 79 -3.43 -7.44 -7.64
CA LYS A 79 -2.42 -7.43 -6.58
C LYS A 79 -1.86 -8.83 -6.32
N SER A 80 -2.72 -9.85 -6.27
CA SER A 80 -2.34 -11.26 -6.08
C SER A 80 -1.50 -11.80 -7.25
N HIS A 81 -1.87 -11.49 -8.50
CA HIS A 81 -1.11 -11.89 -9.68
C HIS A 81 0.29 -11.28 -9.71
N GLU A 82 0.42 -10.00 -9.36
CA GLU A 82 1.72 -9.32 -9.27
C GLU A 82 2.59 -9.93 -8.15
N LEU A 83 2.01 -10.19 -6.98
CA LEU A 83 2.72 -10.87 -5.89
C LEU A 83 3.16 -12.29 -6.28
N LYS A 84 2.32 -13.06 -6.98
CA LYS A 84 2.69 -14.38 -7.52
C LYS A 84 3.81 -14.29 -8.56
N SER A 85 3.93 -13.19 -9.28
CA SER A 85 5.07 -12.97 -10.18
C SER A 85 6.36 -12.79 -9.39
N ILE A 86 6.33 -11.96 -8.34
CA ILE A 86 7.50 -11.73 -7.47
C ILE A 86 7.89 -13.01 -6.71
N GLU A 87 6.91 -13.78 -6.25
CA GLU A 87 7.12 -15.04 -5.55
C GLU A 87 7.81 -16.10 -6.43
N ARG A 88 7.51 -16.11 -7.74
CA ARG A 88 8.17 -17.01 -8.69
C ARG A 88 9.66 -16.75 -8.79
N ASP A 89 10.07 -15.48 -8.71
CA ASP A 89 11.48 -15.08 -8.76
C ASP A 89 12.20 -15.40 -7.43
N LEU A 90 11.53 -15.19 -6.30
CA LEU A 90 12.09 -15.47 -4.97
C LEU A 90 11.00 -15.81 -3.94
N LYS A 91 10.91 -17.09 -3.56
CA LYS A 91 9.87 -17.60 -2.66
C LYS A 91 10.09 -17.22 -1.19
N ILE A 92 11.32 -17.40 -0.72
CA ILE A 92 11.69 -17.28 0.69
C ILE A 92 12.94 -16.43 0.82
N ARG A 93 12.92 -15.52 1.80
CA ARG A 93 14.11 -14.84 2.31
C ARG A 93 14.23 -15.06 3.81
N HIS A 94 15.36 -14.69 4.39
CA HIS A 94 15.59 -14.85 5.82
C HIS A 94 15.63 -13.50 6.51
N CYS A 95 15.04 -13.43 7.70
CA CYS A 95 15.11 -12.26 8.56
C CYS A 95 16.58 -11.88 8.80
N THR A 96 16.94 -10.61 8.56
CA THR A 96 18.30 -10.11 8.75
C THR A 96 18.77 -10.32 10.19
N TYR A 97 17.87 -10.19 11.17
CA TYR A 97 18.18 -10.31 12.59
C TYR A 97 18.13 -11.77 13.10
N CYS A 98 16.95 -12.40 13.13
CA CYS A 98 16.78 -13.72 13.75
C CYS A 98 16.97 -14.90 12.80
N LYS A 99 17.28 -14.65 11.52
CA LYS A 99 17.48 -15.66 10.47
C LYS A 99 16.29 -16.59 10.20
N SER A 100 15.12 -16.31 10.78
CA SER A 100 13.91 -17.08 10.49
C SER A 100 13.49 -16.92 9.02
N PRO A 101 12.92 -17.95 8.39
CA PRO A 101 12.39 -17.86 7.04
C PRO A 101 11.17 -16.92 7.00
N ILE A 102 11.09 -16.14 5.94
CA ILE A 102 10.04 -15.19 5.63
C ILE A 102 9.60 -15.49 4.20
N ASP A 103 8.32 -15.77 4.01
CA ASP A 103 7.70 -15.79 2.68
C ASP A 103 7.24 -14.39 2.25
N LEU A 104 7.03 -14.21 0.95
CA LEU A 104 6.62 -12.92 0.38
C LEU A 104 5.31 -12.40 0.99
N TYR A 105 4.33 -13.26 1.27
CA TYR A 105 3.04 -12.83 1.79
C TYR A 105 3.13 -12.33 3.23
N LYS A 106 3.95 -12.98 4.06
CA LYS A 106 4.27 -12.52 5.41
C LYS A 106 4.97 -11.16 5.33
N PHE A 107 5.97 -11.01 4.46
CA PHE A 107 6.67 -9.75 4.26
C PHE A 107 5.75 -8.61 3.81
N THR A 108 4.89 -8.84 2.83
CA THR A 108 3.95 -7.84 2.28
C THR A 108 2.88 -7.44 3.30
N LYS A 109 2.49 -8.37 4.19
CA LYS A 109 1.57 -8.08 5.30
C LYS A 109 2.19 -7.12 6.31
N TYR A 110 3.46 -7.30 6.68
CA TYR A 110 4.17 -6.39 7.57
C TYR A 110 4.52 -5.06 6.91
N ASN A 111 4.72 -5.06 5.60
CA ASN A 111 5.06 -3.86 4.81
C ASN A 111 3.89 -3.41 3.93
N ASN A 112 2.67 -3.41 4.48
CA ASN A 112 1.45 -3.07 3.76
C ASN A 112 1.37 -1.59 3.31
N TYR A 113 2.28 -0.75 3.80
CA TYR A 113 2.44 0.65 3.41
C TYR A 113 3.22 0.82 2.10
N LEU A 114 3.94 -0.21 1.65
CA LEU A 114 4.66 -0.20 0.38
C LEU A 114 3.72 -0.52 -0.79
N LYS A 115 3.95 0.17 -1.90
CA LYS A 115 3.36 -0.17 -3.20
C LYS A 115 4.01 -1.43 -3.77
N ILE A 116 3.38 -2.06 -4.76
CA ILE A 116 3.86 -3.33 -5.32
C ILE A 116 5.26 -3.20 -5.93
N TYR A 117 5.57 -2.12 -6.65
CA TYR A 117 6.90 -1.95 -7.23
C TYR A 117 7.97 -1.78 -6.13
N GLU A 118 7.67 -1.07 -5.04
CA GLU A 118 8.56 -0.92 -3.88
C GLU A 118 8.76 -2.26 -3.16
N LEU A 119 7.69 -3.05 -3.01
CA LEU A 119 7.78 -4.42 -2.49
C LEU A 119 8.69 -5.28 -3.35
N LYS A 120 8.58 -5.19 -4.68
CA LYS A 120 9.42 -5.93 -5.63
C LYS A 120 10.88 -5.53 -5.49
N GLU A 121 11.19 -4.23 -5.47
CA GLU A 121 12.55 -3.71 -5.33
C GLU A 121 13.20 -4.17 -4.03
N VAL A 122 12.50 -4.04 -2.90
CA VAL A 122 13.04 -4.44 -1.59
C VAL A 122 13.15 -5.96 -1.49
N TRP A 123 12.16 -6.70 -1.98
CA TRP A 123 12.13 -8.16 -1.88
C TRP A 123 13.20 -8.83 -2.74
N LEU A 124 13.33 -8.42 -4.01
CA LEU A 124 14.29 -9.03 -4.93
C LEU A 124 15.72 -8.52 -4.72
N ASN A 125 15.91 -7.40 -4.02
CA ASN A 125 17.24 -6.97 -3.59
C ASN A 125 17.72 -7.78 -2.38
N ILE A 126 18.63 -8.74 -2.62
CA ILE A 126 19.19 -9.64 -1.61
C ILE A 126 19.95 -8.88 -0.52
N GLU A 127 20.59 -7.76 -0.86
CA GLU A 127 21.35 -6.91 0.08
C GLU A 127 20.44 -6.09 0.99
N SER A 128 19.22 -5.79 0.54
CA SER A 128 18.27 -5.01 1.33
C SER A 128 17.88 -5.78 2.60
N PRO A 129 18.01 -5.18 3.79
CA PRO A 129 17.65 -5.86 5.02
C PRO A 129 16.14 -6.02 5.15
N ILE A 130 15.71 -7.22 5.53
CA ILE A 130 14.29 -7.54 5.76
C ILE A 130 14.10 -8.13 7.15
N TYR A 131 12.92 -7.96 7.73
CA TYR A 131 12.64 -8.38 9.10
C TYR A 131 11.32 -9.12 9.17
N CYS A 132 11.24 -10.14 10.04
CA CYS A 132 10.03 -10.92 10.21
C CYS A 132 8.93 -10.16 10.99
N ASP A 133 9.31 -9.12 11.74
CA ASP A 133 8.43 -8.24 12.51
C ASP A 133 9.18 -6.95 12.94
N ASN A 134 8.42 -6.03 13.55
CA ASN A 134 8.92 -4.76 14.08
C ASN A 134 9.92 -4.94 15.23
N PHE A 135 9.86 -6.06 15.96
CA PHE A 135 10.74 -6.29 17.09
C PHE A 135 12.15 -6.63 16.61
N CYS A 136 12.27 -7.51 15.62
CA CYS A 136 13.52 -7.84 14.95
C CYS A 136 14.13 -6.61 14.27
N GLN A 137 13.31 -5.78 13.62
CA GLN A 137 13.77 -4.52 13.04
C GLN A 137 14.36 -3.58 14.11
N LYS A 138 13.63 -3.36 15.22
CA LYS A 138 14.10 -2.51 16.33
C LYS A 138 15.37 -3.06 16.97
N LYS A 139 15.44 -4.37 17.19
CA LYS A 139 16.63 -5.03 17.76
C LYS A 139 17.85 -4.87 16.86
N HIS A 140 17.70 -5.10 15.55
CA HIS A 140 18.78 -4.90 14.59
C HIS A 140 19.36 -3.48 14.67
N TYR A 141 18.51 -2.45 14.61
CA TYR A 141 18.98 -1.06 14.70
C TYR A 141 19.55 -0.70 16.08
N SER A 142 19.05 -1.29 17.17
CA SER A 142 19.61 -1.10 18.50
C SER A 142 21.03 -1.69 18.60
N SER A 143 21.22 -2.93 18.11
CA SER A 143 22.52 -3.58 18.05
C SER A 143 23.52 -2.80 17.20
N LEU A 144 23.11 -2.38 15.99
CA LEU A 144 23.95 -1.59 15.09
C LEU A 144 24.42 -0.28 15.75
N ARG A 145 23.53 0.41 16.48
CA ARG A 145 23.88 1.63 17.23
C ARG A 145 24.88 1.35 18.36
N ALA A 146 24.76 0.22 19.05
CA ALA A 146 25.69 -0.17 20.10
C ALA A 146 27.08 -0.46 19.54
N ASP A 147 27.15 -1.16 18.41
CA ASP A 147 28.42 -1.50 17.74
C ASP A 147 29.12 -0.25 17.21
N ILE A 148 28.38 0.67 16.60
CA ILE A 148 28.92 1.99 16.18
C ILE A 148 29.48 2.76 17.37
N LYS A 149 28.80 2.73 18.53
CA LYS A 149 29.31 3.39 19.76
C LYS A 149 30.60 2.73 20.27
N LYS A 150 30.70 1.40 20.25
CA LYS A 150 31.92 0.68 20.63
C LYS A 150 33.08 1.02 19.69
N TYR A 151 32.85 0.99 18.38
CA TYR A 151 33.85 1.34 17.37
C TYR A 151 34.37 2.78 17.51
N LYS A 152 33.47 3.75 17.79
CA LYS A 152 33.88 5.14 18.04
C LYS A 152 34.70 5.30 19.32
N LYS A 153 34.46 4.46 20.34
CA LYS A 153 35.27 4.45 21.56
C LYS A 153 36.65 3.84 21.33
N SER A 154 36.75 2.76 20.54
CA SER A 154 38.04 2.10 20.25
C SER A 154 38.96 2.90 19.33
N LYS A 155 38.45 3.90 18.60
CA LYS A 155 39.24 4.83 17.79
C LYS A 155 39.67 6.11 18.52
N LYS A 156 39.18 6.33 19.74
CA LYS A 156 39.51 7.50 20.58
C LYS A 156 40.58 7.19 21.65
N ASN A 157 40.92 5.91 21.83
CA ASN A 157 42.10 5.44 22.55
C ASN A 157 43.15 5.01 21.53
#